data_AF-A0A2N1Q1B7-F1
#
_entry.id   AF-A0A2N1Q1B7-F1
#
_cell.length_a   1.000
_cell.length_b   1.000
_cell.length_c   1.000
_cell.angle_alpha   90.00
_cell.angle_beta   90.00
_cell.angle_gamma   90.00
#
_symmetry.space_group_name_H-M   'P 1'
#
loop_
_entity.id
_entity.type
_entity.pdbx_description
1 polymer ?
#
loop_
_entity_poly.entity_id
_entity_poly.type
_entity_poly.pdbx_seq_one_letter_code
_entity_poly.pdbx_strand_id
1 'polypeptide(L)'
;MNQTKPLRRLLLLVLVVASVLTLAACASGDKVPYGSINDDTYMTVGDISITEKELYDQLRLQGASVLATMIDEIIFAEQIGTVTTLINNNDEAYNKFLDDTVNNAIHGTSDEERLEDLYNDNPERWARNIEQFADSLYLLDNSIDINQVVTAISGLAVPNKGYNTISFLRDR
;
A
#
# COMPACT_ATOMS: atom_id res chain seq x y z
N MET A 1 -74.22 6.84 5.78
CA MET A 1 -73.11 5.99 6.30
C MET A 1 -71.78 6.61 5.90
N ASN A 2 -70.90 6.85 6.87
CA ASN A 2 -69.66 7.63 6.68
C ASN A 2 -68.60 6.79 5.93
N GLN A 3 -68.58 6.88 4.60
CA GLN A 3 -67.71 6.08 3.71
C GLN A 3 -66.20 6.39 3.87
N THR A 4 -65.84 7.37 4.69
CA THR A 4 -64.45 7.76 4.98
C THR A 4 -63.70 6.78 5.89
N LYS A 5 -64.41 6.00 6.73
CA LYS A 5 -63.80 5.03 7.66
C LYS A 5 -63.16 3.81 6.96
N PRO A 6 -63.81 3.13 5.99
CA PRO A 6 -63.18 2.01 5.29
C PRO A 6 -62.03 2.47 4.37
N LEU A 7 -62.16 3.63 3.72
CA LEU A 7 -61.12 4.20 2.87
C LEU A 7 -59.82 4.51 3.64
N ARG A 8 -59.96 5.09 4.84
CA ARG A 8 -58.81 5.39 5.71
C ARG A 8 -58.11 4.13 6.23
N ARG A 9 -58.87 3.06 6.50
CA ARG A 9 -58.31 1.76 6.89
C ARG A 9 -57.59 1.06 5.74
N LEU A 10 -58.11 1.19 4.52
CA LEU A 10 -57.47 0.66 3.32
C LEU A 10 -56.16 1.39 3.02
N LEU A 11 -56.14 2.73 3.11
CA LEU A 11 -54.93 3.55 2.95
C LEU A 11 -53.85 3.21 3.98
N LEU A 12 -54.22 3.01 5.25
CA LEU A 12 -53.28 2.59 6.29
C LEU A 12 -52.69 1.21 5.98
N LEU A 13 -53.51 0.26 5.51
CA LEU A 13 -53.04 -1.08 5.16
C LEU A 13 -52.11 -1.06 3.95
N VAL A 14 -52.42 -0.26 2.92
CA VAL A 14 -51.54 -0.05 1.76
C VAL A 14 -50.20 0.57 2.18
N LEU A 15 -50.22 1.53 3.11
CA LEU A 15 -49.00 2.18 3.59
C LEU A 15 -48.12 1.21 4.39
N VAL A 16 -48.73 0.35 5.22
CA VAL A 16 -48.00 -0.71 5.94
C VAL A 16 -47.40 -1.72 4.94
N VAL A 17 -48.17 -2.18 3.96
CA VAL A 17 -47.68 -3.12 2.94
C VAL A 17 -46.56 -2.51 2.11
N ALA A 18 -46.69 -1.25 1.69
CA ALA A 18 -45.64 -0.53 0.97
C ALA A 18 -44.35 -0.39 1.81
N SER A 19 -44.47 -0.11 3.12
CA SER A 19 -43.31 -0.01 4.01
C SER A 19 -42.59 -1.35 4.23
N VAL A 20 -43.31 -2.47 4.26
CA VAL A 20 -42.72 -3.81 4.36
C VAL A 20 -42.04 -4.21 3.04
N LEU A 21 -42.64 -3.87 1.90
CA LEU A 21 -42.07 -4.12 0.58
C LEU A 21 -40.80 -3.31 0.32
N THR A 22 -40.73 -2.05 0.76
CA THR A 22 -39.51 -1.24 0.64
C THR A 22 -38.39 -1.75 1.55
N LEU A 23 -38.70 -2.25 2.75
CA LEU A 23 -37.71 -2.90 3.62
C LEU A 23 -37.16 -4.21 3.03
N ALA A 24 -38.03 -5.03 2.42
CA ALA A 24 -37.64 -6.27 1.77
C ALA A 24 -36.80 -6.02 0.49
N ALA A 25 -37.09 -4.94 -0.25
CA ALA A 25 -36.31 -4.55 -1.42
C ALA A 25 -34.92 -3.99 -1.06
N CYS A 26 -34.75 -3.40 0.12
CA CYS A 26 -33.45 -2.96 0.62
C CYS A 26 -32.57 -4.11 1.15
N ALA A 27 -33.11 -5.33 1.24
CA ALA A 27 -32.37 -6.53 1.65
C ALA A 27 -31.50 -7.11 0.51
N SER A 28 -31.56 -6.56 -0.71
CA SER A 28 -30.54 -6.80 -1.72
C SER A 28 -29.29 -5.98 -1.40
N GLY A 29 -28.64 -6.31 -0.28
CA GLY A 29 -27.29 -5.82 -0.01
C GLY A 29 -26.38 -6.26 -1.14
N ASP A 30 -25.50 -5.37 -1.59
CA ASP A 30 -24.49 -5.66 -2.60
C ASP A 30 -23.77 -6.97 -2.24
N LYS A 31 -24.03 -8.02 -3.04
CA LYS A 31 -23.42 -9.32 -2.79
C LYS A 31 -21.95 -9.21 -3.16
N VAL A 32 -21.11 -9.29 -2.14
CA VAL A 32 -19.66 -9.39 -2.30
C VAL A 32 -19.34 -10.63 -3.15
N PRO A 33 -18.65 -10.49 -4.29
CA PRO A 33 -18.30 -11.63 -5.12
C PRO A 33 -17.10 -12.36 -4.52
N TYR A 34 -17.36 -13.44 -3.78
CA TYR A 34 -16.30 -14.26 -3.16
C TYR A 34 -15.61 -15.23 -4.13
N GLY A 35 -16.14 -15.44 -5.34
CA GLY A 35 -15.55 -16.38 -6.30
C GLY A 35 -15.40 -17.79 -5.72
N SER A 36 -14.17 -18.30 -5.68
CA SER A 36 -13.79 -19.59 -5.11
C SER A 36 -13.28 -19.53 -3.66
N ILE A 37 -13.44 -18.40 -2.97
CA ILE A 37 -12.97 -18.20 -1.58
C ILE A 37 -13.97 -18.85 -0.61
N ASN A 38 -13.45 -19.66 0.32
CA ASN A 38 -14.24 -20.44 1.28
C ASN A 38 -14.18 -19.84 2.69
N ASP A 39 -14.93 -20.40 3.64
CA ASP A 39 -14.86 -20.04 5.08
C ASP A 39 -13.75 -20.82 5.82
N ASP A 40 -12.75 -21.30 5.08
CA ASP A 40 -11.63 -22.03 5.65
C ASP A 40 -10.77 -21.09 6.51
N THR A 41 -10.18 -21.60 7.59
CA THR A 41 -9.31 -20.81 8.45
C THR A 41 -8.00 -20.52 7.73
N TYR A 42 -7.73 -19.24 7.49
CA TYR A 42 -6.49 -18.76 6.89
C TYR A 42 -5.35 -18.71 7.90
N MET A 43 -5.61 -18.16 9.09
CA MET A 43 -4.59 -18.00 10.14
C MET A 43 -5.20 -18.06 11.53
N THR A 44 -4.46 -18.63 12.49
CA THR A 44 -4.81 -18.60 13.92
C THR A 44 -3.65 -18.04 14.71
N VAL A 45 -3.91 -17.02 15.54
CA VAL A 45 -2.94 -16.42 16.46
C VAL A 45 -3.56 -16.40 17.86
N GLY A 46 -3.06 -17.25 18.75
CA GLY A 46 -3.64 -17.43 20.08
C GLY A 46 -5.09 -17.93 19.98
N ASP A 47 -6.02 -17.16 20.54
CA ASP A 47 -7.46 -17.48 20.53
C ASP A 47 -8.22 -16.85 19.34
N ILE A 48 -7.53 -16.15 18.45
CA ILE A 48 -8.13 -15.48 17.30
C ILE A 48 -7.90 -16.33 16.05
N SER A 49 -8.99 -16.67 15.36
CA SER A 49 -8.96 -17.35 14.06
C SER A 49 -9.53 -16.40 13.00
N ILE A 50 -8.84 -16.28 11.87
CA ILE A 50 -9.24 -15.47 10.72
C ILE A 50 -9.51 -16.42 9.55
N THR A 51 -10.69 -16.29 8.93
CA THR A 51 -11.08 -17.05 7.73
C THR A 51 -10.63 -16.37 6.44
N GLU A 52 -10.54 -17.12 5.33
CA GLU A 52 -10.19 -16.55 4.02
C GLU A 52 -11.17 -15.46 3.58
N LYS A 53 -12.48 -15.60 3.88
CA LYS A 53 -13.46 -14.55 3.59
C LYS A 53 -13.26 -13.29 4.40
N GLU A 54 -12.99 -13.41 5.70
CA GLU A 54 -12.75 -12.24 6.55
C GLU A 54 -11.50 -11.48 6.11
N LEU A 55 -10.45 -12.21 5.69
CA LEU A 55 -9.27 -11.61 5.09
C LEU A 55 -9.61 -10.91 3.77
N TYR A 56 -10.35 -11.57 2.87
CA TYR A 56 -10.77 -10.99 1.60
C TYR A 56 -11.62 -9.73 1.78
N ASP A 57 -12.55 -9.72 2.74
CA ASP A 57 -13.39 -8.55 3.01
C ASP A 57 -12.59 -7.34 3.48
N GLN A 58 -11.50 -7.55 4.22
CA GLN A 58 -10.59 -6.48 4.62
C GLN A 58 -9.72 -5.99 3.46
N LEU A 59 -9.21 -6.91 2.63
CA LEU A 59 -8.28 -6.59 1.54
C LEU A 59 -8.98 -6.04 0.30
N ARG A 60 -10.23 -6.45 0.00
CA ARG A 60 -10.91 -6.04 -1.24
C ARG A 60 -11.13 -4.53 -1.35
N LEU A 61 -11.27 -3.84 -0.22
CA LEU A 61 -11.40 -2.38 -0.17
C LEU A 61 -10.08 -1.67 -0.47
N GLN A 62 -8.95 -2.35 -0.27
CA GLN A 62 -7.61 -1.91 -0.68
C GLN A 62 -7.27 -2.38 -2.11
N GLY A 63 -8.10 -3.26 -2.71
CA GLY A 63 -7.86 -3.83 -4.03
C GLY A 63 -7.89 -2.81 -5.17
N ALA A 64 -8.59 -1.68 -5.02
CA ALA A 64 -8.62 -0.64 -6.05
C ALA A 64 -7.25 0.05 -6.21
N SER A 65 -6.53 0.31 -5.12
CA SER A 65 -5.17 0.86 -5.19
C SER A 65 -4.18 -0.18 -5.72
N VAL A 66 -4.31 -1.45 -5.30
CA VAL A 66 -3.47 -2.54 -5.83
C VAL A 66 -3.68 -2.73 -7.33
N LEU A 67 -4.94 -2.70 -7.80
CA LEU A 67 -5.26 -2.83 -9.21
C LEU A 67 -4.71 -1.65 -10.03
N ALA A 68 -4.78 -0.42 -9.51
CA ALA A 68 -4.18 0.73 -10.17
C ALA A 68 -2.67 0.55 -10.33
N THR A 69 -1.96 0.11 -9.28
CA THR A 69 -0.53 -0.21 -9.34
C THR A 69 -0.22 -1.30 -10.37
N MET A 70 -0.99 -2.39 -10.40
CA MET A 70 -0.80 -3.47 -11.38
C MET A 70 -1.02 -2.97 -12.82
N ILE A 71 -1.99 -2.07 -13.04
CA ILE A 71 -2.23 -1.47 -14.35
C ILE A 71 -1.05 -0.56 -14.73
N ASP A 72 -0.58 0.26 -13.81
CA ASP A 72 0.57 1.16 -14.04
C ASP A 72 1.84 0.35 -14.34
N GLU A 73 2.13 -0.73 -13.62
CA GLU A 73 3.26 -1.62 -13.88
C GLU A 73 3.23 -2.20 -15.30
N ILE A 74 2.05 -2.60 -15.78
CA ILE A 74 1.90 -3.15 -17.15
C ILE A 74 2.05 -2.04 -18.19
N ILE A 75 1.42 -0.89 -17.98
CA ILE A 75 1.44 0.23 -18.94
C ILE A 75 2.84 0.82 -19.06
N PHE A 76 3.56 0.94 -17.95
CA PHE A 76 4.86 1.60 -17.89
C PHE A 76 6.06 0.66 -17.93
N ALA A 77 5.86 -0.65 -18.15
CA ALA A 77 6.92 -1.65 -18.16
C ALA A 77 8.11 -1.27 -19.09
N GLU A 78 7.82 -0.74 -20.28
CA GLU A 78 8.86 -0.32 -21.24
C GLU A 78 9.65 0.90 -20.75
N GLN A 79 8.95 1.88 -20.17
CA GLN A 79 9.57 3.09 -19.65
C GLN A 79 10.42 2.78 -18.41
N ILE A 80 9.93 1.90 -17.53
CA ILE A 80 10.69 1.38 -16.38
C ILE A 80 11.96 0.70 -16.88
N GLY A 81 11.86 -0.22 -17.85
CA GLY A 81 13.04 -0.90 -18.42
C GLY A 81 14.06 0.06 -19.07
N THR A 82 13.58 1.13 -19.69
CA THR A 82 14.43 2.19 -20.25
C THR A 82 15.17 2.94 -19.14
N VAL A 83 14.47 3.35 -18.08
CA VAL A 83 15.05 4.04 -16.93
C VAL A 83 16.07 3.14 -16.20
N THR A 84 15.74 1.88 -15.95
CA THR A 84 16.66 0.89 -15.36
C THR A 84 17.93 0.75 -16.19
N THR A 85 17.82 0.73 -17.53
CA THR A 85 18.99 0.68 -18.43
C THR A 85 19.86 1.93 -18.30
N LEU A 86 19.26 3.12 -18.22
CA LEU A 86 19.99 4.38 -18.05
C LEU A 86 20.73 4.44 -16.70
N ILE A 87 20.08 4.02 -15.62
CA ILE A 87 20.69 3.90 -14.28
C ILE A 87 21.87 2.90 -14.31
N ASN A 88 21.69 1.76 -14.97
CA ASN A 88 22.75 0.74 -15.12
C ASN A 88 23.95 1.25 -15.93
N ASN A 89 23.70 2.12 -16.91
CA ASN A 89 24.73 2.73 -17.74
C ASN A 89 25.40 3.94 -17.08
N ASN A 90 25.10 4.21 -15.81
CA ASN A 90 25.59 5.35 -15.04
C ASN A 90 25.23 6.72 -15.63
N ASP A 91 24.01 6.85 -16.15
CA ASP A 91 23.51 8.16 -16.57
C ASP A 91 23.46 9.11 -15.36
N GLU A 92 24.11 10.28 -15.48
CA GLU A 92 24.27 11.23 -14.39
C GLU A 92 22.93 11.77 -13.87
N ALA A 93 21.99 12.08 -14.77
CA ALA A 93 20.72 12.69 -14.39
C ALA A 93 19.83 11.69 -13.65
N TYR A 94 19.75 10.45 -14.15
CA TYR A 94 18.93 9.41 -13.52
C TYR A 94 19.55 8.87 -12.24
N ASN A 95 20.88 8.73 -12.17
CA ASN A 95 21.56 8.39 -10.93
C ASN A 95 21.38 9.47 -9.86
N LYS A 96 21.51 10.74 -10.24
CA LYS A 96 21.24 11.84 -9.31
C LYS A 96 19.79 11.83 -8.84
N PHE A 97 18.84 11.61 -9.75
CA PHE A 97 17.42 11.50 -9.38
C PHE A 97 17.16 10.34 -8.41
N LEU A 98 17.78 9.18 -8.64
CA LEU A 98 17.71 8.03 -7.72
C LEU A 98 18.30 8.39 -6.36
N ASP A 99 19.50 8.99 -6.34
CA ASP A 99 20.17 9.40 -5.10
C ASP A 99 19.32 10.42 -4.33
N ASP A 100 18.78 11.43 -5.00
CA ASP A 100 17.90 12.43 -4.39
C ASP A 100 16.62 11.80 -3.82
N THR A 101 16.04 10.82 -4.53
CA THR A 101 14.83 10.12 -4.09
C THR A 101 15.09 9.28 -2.85
N VAL A 102 16.17 8.49 -2.86
CA VAL A 102 16.54 7.63 -1.72
C VAL A 102 16.94 8.48 -0.52
N ASN A 103 17.73 9.54 -0.71
CA ASN A 103 18.10 10.45 0.38
C ASN A 103 16.88 11.13 1.02
N ASN A 104 15.90 11.56 0.22
CA ASN A 104 14.65 12.10 0.76
C ASN A 104 13.88 11.05 1.57
N ALA A 105 13.85 9.79 1.12
CA ALA A 105 13.17 8.71 1.84
C ALA A 105 13.85 8.38 3.19
N ILE A 106 15.19 8.34 3.22
CA ILE A 106 15.95 7.97 4.42
C ILE A 106 16.10 9.17 5.37
N HIS A 107 16.58 10.30 4.87
CA HIS A 107 17.01 11.44 5.70
C HIS A 107 16.01 12.60 5.71
N GLY A 108 14.97 12.56 4.87
CA GLY A 108 13.98 13.63 4.74
C GLY A 108 14.48 14.85 3.95
N THR A 109 15.62 14.75 3.28
CA THR A 109 16.17 15.78 2.40
C THR A 109 17.12 15.18 1.36
N SER A 110 17.22 15.81 0.18
CA SER A 110 18.23 15.54 -0.84
C SER A 110 19.25 16.68 -1.00
N ASP A 111 19.20 17.67 -0.13
CA ASP A 111 20.13 18.80 -0.17
C ASP A 111 21.52 18.36 0.29
N GLU A 112 22.52 18.52 -0.56
CA GLU A 112 23.85 17.96 -0.36
C GLU A 112 24.56 18.53 0.88
N GLU A 113 24.44 19.84 1.11
CA GLU A 113 25.03 20.53 2.27
C GLU A 113 24.40 20.00 3.56
N ARG A 114 23.07 19.90 3.60
CA ARG A 114 22.36 19.39 4.79
C ARG A 114 22.64 17.91 5.06
N LEU A 115 22.87 17.12 4.01
CA LEU A 115 23.25 15.71 4.15
C LEU A 115 24.68 15.57 4.68
N GLU A 116 25.59 16.40 4.20
CA GLU A 116 26.98 16.44 4.67
C GLU A 116 27.05 16.87 6.15
N ASP A 117 26.33 17.93 6.52
CA ASP A 117 26.18 18.37 7.92
C ASP A 117 25.57 17.27 8.79
N LEU A 118 24.52 16.60 8.32
CA LEU A 118 23.87 15.51 9.07
C LEU A 118 24.85 14.35 9.31
N TYR A 119 25.62 13.96 8.30
CA TYR A 119 26.58 12.88 8.40
C TYR A 119 27.74 13.22 9.34
N ASN A 120 28.31 14.42 9.20
CA ASN A 120 29.49 14.85 9.95
C ASN A 120 29.16 15.24 11.40
N ASP A 121 28.08 16.01 11.60
CA ASP A 121 27.74 16.56 12.92
C ASP A 121 26.87 15.61 13.75
N ASN A 122 26.10 14.73 13.10
CA ASN A 122 25.13 13.86 13.76
C ASN A 122 25.16 12.42 13.23
N PRO A 123 26.31 11.71 13.28
CA PRO A 123 26.47 10.38 12.69
C PRO A 123 25.53 9.32 13.33
N GLU A 124 25.19 9.46 14.61
CA GLU A 124 24.21 8.57 15.25
C GLU A 124 22.80 8.72 14.66
N ARG A 125 22.41 9.96 14.33
CA ARG A 125 21.12 10.24 13.70
C ARG A 125 21.11 9.73 12.27
N TRP A 126 22.23 9.89 11.55
CA TRP A 126 22.41 9.33 10.23
C TRP A 126 22.16 7.81 10.22
N ALA A 127 22.84 7.06 11.09
CA ALA A 127 22.69 5.61 11.20
C ALA A 127 21.25 5.22 11.57
N ARG A 128 20.64 5.92 12.53
CA ARG A 128 19.26 5.65 12.96
C ARG A 128 18.24 5.85 11.84
N ASN A 129 18.43 6.84 10.97
CA ASN A 129 17.56 7.06 9.83
C ASN A 129 17.61 5.86 8.86
N ILE A 130 18.79 5.29 8.63
CA ILE A 130 18.97 4.10 7.79
C ILE A 130 18.25 2.89 8.42
N GLU A 131 18.39 2.69 9.73
CA GLU A 131 17.69 1.61 10.46
C GLU A 131 16.17 1.76 10.35
N GLN A 132 15.63 2.97 10.57
CA GLN A 132 14.20 3.24 10.44
C GLN A 132 13.69 2.99 9.01
N PHE A 133 14.48 3.35 8.01
CA PHE A 133 14.16 3.05 6.62
C PHE A 133 14.13 1.54 6.37
N ALA A 134 15.13 0.79 6.84
CA ALA A 134 15.16 -0.67 6.70
C ALA A 134 13.98 -1.35 7.40
N ASP A 135 13.62 -0.89 8.60
CA ASP A 135 12.42 -1.35 9.32
C ASP A 135 11.15 -1.06 8.52
N SER A 136 11.03 0.14 7.93
CA SER A 136 9.88 0.51 7.10
C SER A 136 9.75 -0.38 5.86
N LEU A 137 10.87 -0.74 5.23
CA LEU A 137 10.89 -1.66 4.10
C LEU A 137 10.44 -3.06 4.52
N TYR A 138 10.90 -3.55 5.67
CA TYR A 138 10.49 -4.86 6.20
C TYR A 138 8.99 -4.93 6.52
N LEU A 139 8.39 -3.82 6.97
CA LEU A 139 6.94 -3.73 7.20
C LEU A 139 6.14 -3.82 5.90
N LEU A 140 6.71 -3.39 4.78
CA LEU A 140 6.10 -3.51 3.45
C LEU A 140 6.32 -4.89 2.85
N ASP A 141 7.50 -5.48 3.06
CA ASP A 141 7.89 -6.79 2.56
C ASP A 141 8.75 -7.54 3.58
N ASN A 142 8.12 -8.53 4.23
CA ASN A 142 8.74 -9.34 5.28
C ASN A 142 9.80 -10.32 4.78
N SER A 143 10.03 -10.41 3.47
CA SER A 143 11.12 -11.20 2.88
C SER A 143 12.47 -10.46 2.88
N ILE A 144 12.47 -9.16 3.18
CA ILE A 144 13.69 -8.34 3.23
C ILE A 144 14.52 -8.66 4.47
N ASP A 145 15.83 -8.82 4.30
CA ASP A 145 16.78 -8.85 5.42
C ASP A 145 17.17 -7.42 5.82
N ILE A 146 16.69 -6.97 6.98
CA ILE A 146 16.98 -5.64 7.55
C ILE A 146 18.49 -5.38 7.63
N ASN A 147 19.28 -6.38 8.07
CA ASN A 147 20.73 -6.21 8.24
C ASN A 147 21.42 -6.05 6.88
N GLN A 148 20.93 -6.74 5.85
CA GLN A 148 21.43 -6.59 4.49
C GLN A 148 21.20 -5.17 3.97
N VAL A 149 20.01 -4.59 4.23
CA VAL A 149 19.69 -3.21 3.82
C VAL A 149 20.60 -2.21 4.52
N VAL A 150 20.68 -2.29 5.86
CA VAL A 150 21.51 -1.38 6.66
C VAL A 150 22.97 -1.46 6.24
N THR A 151 23.49 -2.67 6.03
CA THR A 151 24.90 -2.89 5.62
C THR A 151 25.16 -2.35 4.21
N ALA A 152 24.24 -2.57 3.27
CA ALA A 152 24.41 -2.10 1.90
C ALA A 152 24.44 -0.57 1.82
N ILE A 153 23.54 0.11 2.52
CA ILE A 153 23.45 1.57 2.52
C ILE A 153 24.62 2.19 3.30
N SER A 154 24.93 1.67 4.49
CA SER A 154 26.04 2.18 5.30
C SER A 154 27.42 1.89 4.69
N GLY A 155 27.49 0.91 3.79
CA GLY A 155 28.71 0.51 3.07
C GLY A 155 28.95 1.26 1.76
N LEU A 156 28.12 2.25 1.41
CA LEU A 156 28.34 3.08 0.23
C LEU A 156 29.68 3.83 0.33
N ALA A 157 30.38 3.93 -0.81
CA ALA A 157 31.66 4.64 -0.88
C ALA A 157 31.52 6.15 -0.58
N VAL A 158 30.35 6.70 -0.88
CA VAL A 158 29.95 8.07 -0.53
C VAL A 158 28.60 7.97 0.18
N PRO A 159 28.44 8.48 1.42
CA PRO A 159 27.27 8.20 2.27
C PRO A 159 25.91 8.51 1.63
N ASN A 160 25.83 9.52 0.75
CA ASN A 160 24.60 10.00 0.14
C ASN A 160 24.50 9.76 -1.38
N LYS A 161 25.40 8.95 -1.98
CA LYS A 161 25.45 8.75 -3.44
C LYS A 161 25.76 7.31 -3.83
N GLY A 162 25.37 6.95 -5.05
CA GLY A 162 25.71 5.64 -5.63
C GLY A 162 24.74 4.54 -5.20
N TYR A 163 23.49 4.89 -4.90
CA TYR A 163 22.45 3.91 -4.56
C TYR A 163 22.15 2.97 -5.75
N ASN A 164 22.50 3.35 -6.97
CA ASN A 164 22.43 2.49 -8.16
C ASN A 164 23.28 1.20 -8.06
N THR A 165 24.25 1.15 -7.15
CA THR A 165 25.06 -0.05 -6.88
C THR A 165 24.30 -1.10 -6.07
N ILE A 166 23.20 -0.71 -5.42
CA ILE A 166 22.38 -1.57 -4.56
C ILE A 166 21.21 -2.12 -5.39
N SER A 167 21.27 -3.40 -5.75
CA SER A 167 20.28 -4.04 -6.64
C SER A 167 18.84 -3.96 -6.11
N PHE A 168 18.61 -4.24 -4.83
CA PHE A 168 17.24 -4.25 -4.28
C PHE A 168 16.59 -2.85 -4.17
N LEU A 169 17.36 -1.77 -4.29
CA LEU A 169 16.83 -0.40 -4.38
C LEU A 169 16.54 0.02 -5.83
N ARG A 170 17.22 -0.61 -6.79
CA ARG A 170 17.00 -0.36 -8.23
C ARG A 170 15.80 -1.13 -8.77
N ASP A 171 15.56 -2.33 -8.24
CA ASP A 171 14.54 -3.24 -8.74
C ASP A 171 13.14 -2.99 -8.10
N ARG A 172 13.01 -1.93 -7.30
CA ARG A 172 11.78 -1.48 -6.64
C ARG A 172 11.43 -0.06 -7.05
#